data_AF-A0A7J7JJZ3-F1
#
_entry.id   AF-A0A7J7JJZ3-F1
#
_cell.length_a   1.000
_cell.length_b   1.000
_cell.length_c   1.000
_cell.angle_alpha   90.00
_cell.angle_beta   90.00
_cell.angle_gamma   90.00
#
_symmetry.space_group_name_H-M   'P 1'
#
loop_
_entity.id
_entity.type
_entity.pdbx_description
1 polymer ?
#
loop_
_entity_poly.entity_id
_entity_poly.type
_entity_poly.pdbx_seq_one_letter_code
_entity_poly.pdbx_strand_id
1 'polypeptide(L)'
;MVLQNTGQFVPEHSNQEGDDGVDKRLEAAIINDEIDLKLGFERYKEAKERIGWLVNLHTSDIQDEEKRLVSAVDFYFIEEDGNRFKVTLPYKPYFYVACQDKTRKKLLRIS
;
A
#
# COMPACT_ATOMS: atom_id res chain seq x y z
N MET A 1 -20.23 -7.13 21.16
CA MET A 1 -20.84 -7.89 20.06
C MET A 1 -19.72 -8.65 19.38
N VAL A 2 -19.69 -9.99 19.46
CA VAL A 2 -18.57 -10.81 18.99
C VAL A 2 -18.99 -11.48 17.69
N LEU A 3 -18.37 -11.10 16.57
CA LEU A 3 -18.64 -11.70 15.27
C LEU A 3 -17.93 -13.06 15.21
N GLN A 4 -18.69 -14.14 15.34
CA GLN A 4 -18.23 -15.50 15.03
C GLN A 4 -18.40 -15.75 13.53
N ASN A 5 -17.31 -16.02 12.83
CA ASN A 5 -17.33 -16.46 11.44
C ASN A 5 -17.80 -17.94 11.40
N THR A 6 -18.91 -18.21 10.71
CA THR A 6 -19.62 -19.49 10.69
C THR A 6 -19.04 -20.52 9.70
N GLY A 7 -17.93 -20.22 9.01
CA GLY A 7 -17.25 -21.18 8.14
C GLY A 7 -18.04 -21.65 6.91
N GLN A 8 -19.25 -21.13 6.69
CA GLN A 8 -20.08 -21.38 5.51
C GLN A 8 -19.85 -20.28 4.48
N PHE A 9 -18.61 -20.16 3.98
CA PHE A 9 -18.39 -19.41 2.75
C PHE A 9 -18.42 -20.40 1.59
N VAL A 10 -19.51 -20.37 0.83
CA VAL A 10 -19.59 -21.03 -0.47
C VAL A 10 -19.19 -19.97 -1.48
N PRO A 11 -18.07 -20.12 -2.21
CA PRO A 11 -17.70 -19.17 -3.25
C PRO A 11 -18.74 -19.26 -4.35
N GLU A 12 -19.53 -18.21 -4.51
CA GLU A 12 -20.34 -18.01 -5.70
C GLU A 12 -19.35 -17.76 -6.86
N HIS A 13 -19.41 -18.59 -7.90
CA HIS A 13 -18.60 -18.41 -9.10
C HIS A 13 -19.10 -17.19 -9.88
N SER A 14 -18.76 -15.98 -9.42
CA SER A 14 -18.80 -14.78 -10.24
C SER A 14 -17.62 -14.84 -11.21
N ASN A 15 -17.83 -15.48 -12.35
CA ASN A 15 -17.02 -15.21 -13.53
C ASN A 15 -17.21 -13.71 -13.87
N GLN A 16 -16.09 -12.98 -13.99
CA GLN A 16 -15.95 -11.56 -14.36
C GLN A 16 -15.95 -10.56 -13.19
N GLU A 17 -14.80 -10.35 -12.53
CA GLU A 17 -14.52 -9.13 -11.72
C GLU A 17 -13.04 -9.03 -11.24
N GLY A 18 -12.09 -9.57 -12.01
CA GLY A 18 -10.69 -9.67 -11.56
C GLY A 18 -9.77 -8.49 -11.94
N ASP A 19 -10.13 -7.71 -12.96
CA ASP A 19 -9.20 -6.78 -13.64
C ASP A 19 -9.53 -5.30 -13.33
N ASP A 20 -10.82 -4.93 -13.36
CA ASP A 20 -11.30 -3.57 -13.11
C ASP A 20 -10.82 -2.95 -11.78
N GLY A 21 -10.58 -3.78 -10.75
CA GLY A 21 -10.10 -3.31 -9.46
C GLY A 21 -8.61 -2.98 -9.41
N VAL A 22 -7.80 -3.58 -10.28
CA VAL A 22 -6.36 -3.27 -10.38
C VAL A 22 -6.19 -1.97 -11.15
N ASP A 23 -6.89 -1.83 -12.27
CA ASP A 23 -6.82 -0.65 -13.12
C ASP A 23 -7.30 0.61 -12.38
N LYS A 24 -8.43 0.54 -11.67
CA LYS A 24 -8.91 1.66 -10.84
C LYS A 24 -7.92 2.09 -9.76
N ARG A 25 -7.21 1.13 -9.14
CA ARG A 25 -6.19 1.44 -8.13
C ARG A 25 -4.96 2.10 -8.75
N LEU A 26 -4.56 1.63 -9.93
CA LEU A 26 -3.46 2.22 -10.67
C LEU A 26 -3.80 3.65 -11.12
N GLU A 27 -4.98 3.88 -11.68
CA GLU A 27 -5.46 5.21 -12.06
C GLU A 27 -5.47 6.16 -10.86
N ALA A 28 -6.01 5.71 -9.72
CA ALA A 28 -6.03 6.49 -8.50
C ALA A 28 -4.61 6.84 -8.00
N ALA A 29 -3.67 5.88 -8.07
CA ALA A 29 -2.27 6.12 -7.69
C ALA A 29 -1.61 7.17 -8.60
N ILE A 30 -1.84 7.11 -9.92
CA ILE A 30 -1.33 8.08 -10.88
C ILE A 30 -1.89 9.47 -10.61
N ILE A 31 -3.21 9.58 -10.42
CA ILE A 31 -3.89 10.86 -10.13
C ILE A 31 -3.36 11.46 -8.83
N ASN A 32 -3.19 10.65 -7.78
CA ASN A 32 -2.65 11.12 -6.51
C ASN A 32 -1.20 11.60 -6.66
N ASP A 33 -0.36 10.89 -7.41
CA ASP A 33 1.02 11.30 -7.71
C ASP A 33 1.06 12.65 -8.44
N GLU A 34 0.14 12.90 -9.38
CA GLU A 34 0.03 14.19 -10.06
C GLU A 34 -0.42 15.33 -9.14
N ILE A 35 -1.37 15.05 -8.24
CA ILE A 35 -1.84 16.04 -7.26
C ILE A 35 -0.71 16.38 -6.28
N ASP A 36 -0.01 15.37 -5.76
CA ASP A 36 1.11 15.56 -4.85
C ASP A 36 2.22 16.42 -5.49
N LEU A 37 2.54 16.17 -6.75
CA LEU A 37 3.51 16.97 -7.48
C LEU A 37 3.07 18.43 -7.60
N LYS A 38 1.79 18.69 -7.89
CA LYS A 38 1.22 20.05 -7.93
C LYS A 38 1.24 20.74 -6.57
N LEU A 39 1.17 19.98 -5.47
CA LEU A 39 1.27 20.48 -4.10
C LEU A 39 2.73 20.65 -3.61
N GLY A 40 3.71 20.34 -4.47
CA GLY A 40 5.14 20.46 -4.18
C GLY A 40 5.76 19.23 -3.51
N PHE A 41 5.05 18.11 -3.43
CA PHE A 41 5.58 16.84 -2.91
C PHE A 41 6.18 16.01 -4.03
N GLU A 42 7.42 16.33 -4.39
CA GLU A 42 8.18 15.54 -5.34
C GLU A 42 8.64 14.22 -4.70
N ARG A 43 8.55 13.11 -5.46
CA ARG A 43 9.06 11.82 -5.00
C ARG A 43 10.58 11.87 -4.98
N TYR A 44 11.14 11.70 -3.79
CA TYR A 44 12.58 11.68 -3.58
C TYR A 44 13.21 10.44 -4.22
N LYS A 45 14.16 10.64 -5.14
CA LYS A 45 14.87 9.58 -5.88
C LYS A 45 16.39 9.64 -5.72
N GLU A 46 16.90 10.63 -5.01
CA GLU A 46 18.34 10.82 -4.85
C GLU A 46 18.90 9.85 -3.81
N ALA A 47 20.15 9.41 -4.01
CA ALA A 47 20.86 8.55 -3.06
C ALA A 47 21.40 9.31 -1.84
N LYS A 48 21.24 10.63 -1.80
CA LYS A 48 21.71 11.46 -0.69
C LYS A 48 20.77 11.32 0.50
N GLU A 49 21.28 11.47 1.71
CA GLU A 49 20.41 11.59 2.88
C GLU A 49 19.74 12.97 2.90
N ARG A 50 18.45 12.99 3.27
CA ARG A 50 17.64 14.19 3.40
C ARG A 50 16.86 14.11 4.70
N ILE A 51 16.89 15.19 5.48
CA ILE A 51 16.27 15.26 6.79
C ILE A 51 15.04 16.15 6.69
N GLY A 52 13.92 15.67 7.20
CA GLY A 52 12.67 16.41 7.23
C GLY A 52 11.74 15.88 8.32
N TRP A 53 10.74 16.68 8.65
CA TRP A 53 9.70 16.37 9.60
C TRP A 53 8.60 15.57 8.91
N LEU A 54 8.30 14.38 9.41
CA LEU A 54 7.20 13.55 8.91
C LEU A 54 5.86 14.21 9.28
N VAL A 55 5.09 14.64 8.29
CA VAL A 55 3.81 15.33 8.51
C VAL A 55 2.59 14.47 8.21
N ASN A 56 2.70 13.49 7.31
CA ASN A 56 1.59 12.63 6.95
C ASN A 56 2.07 11.28 6.36
N LEU A 57 1.17 10.29 6.38
CA LEU A 57 1.37 8.98 5.77
C LEU A 57 0.09 8.50 5.08
N HIS A 58 0.20 7.96 3.87
CA HIS A 58 -0.91 7.33 3.15
C HIS A 58 -0.53 6.00 2.51
N THR A 59 -1.47 5.05 2.51
CA THR A 59 -1.34 3.82 1.74
C THR A 59 -1.47 4.13 0.26
N SER A 60 -0.59 3.55 -0.56
CA SER A 60 -0.51 3.77 -1.99
C SER A 60 -0.16 2.48 -2.70
N ASP A 61 -0.25 2.46 -4.01
CA ASP A 61 0.15 1.33 -4.84
C ASP A 61 1.13 1.83 -5.92
N ILE A 62 2.21 1.09 -6.16
CA ILE A 62 3.23 1.42 -7.17
C ILE A 62 3.42 0.26 -8.14
N GLN A 63 3.95 0.54 -9.34
CA GLN A 63 4.40 -0.50 -10.26
C GLN A 63 5.85 -0.87 -10.00
N ASP A 64 6.10 -2.17 -9.82
CA ASP A 64 7.44 -2.78 -9.76
C ASP A 64 8.05 -2.90 -11.18
N GLU A 65 9.33 -3.29 -11.28
CA GLU A 65 10.04 -3.49 -12.56
C GLU A 65 9.33 -4.49 -13.49
N GLU A 66 8.64 -5.47 -12.91
CA GLU A 66 7.81 -6.46 -13.61
C GLU A 66 6.39 -5.95 -13.96
N LYS A 67 6.11 -4.65 -13.82
CA LYS A 67 4.79 -4.00 -14.02
C LYS A 67 3.66 -4.57 -13.13
N ARG A 68 4.02 -5.20 -12.02
CA ARG A 68 3.06 -5.66 -11.02
C ARG A 68 2.72 -4.53 -10.08
N LEU A 69 1.45 -4.42 -9.70
CA LEU A 69 1.01 -3.50 -8.67
C LEU A 69 1.47 -4.02 -7.30
N VAL A 70 2.26 -3.22 -6.59
CA VAL A 70 2.81 -3.52 -5.27
C VAL A 70 2.34 -2.45 -4.29
N SER A 71 1.81 -2.89 -3.15
CA SER A 71 1.40 -1.97 -2.10
C SER A 71 2.60 -1.25 -1.49
N ALA A 72 2.41 0.02 -1.18
CA ALA A 72 3.42 0.90 -0.65
C ALA A 72 2.81 1.88 0.35
N VAL A 73 3.66 2.60 1.05
CA VAL A 73 3.28 3.71 1.91
C VAL A 73 4.02 4.95 1.45
N ASP A 74 3.27 6.01 1.16
CA ASP A 74 3.79 7.35 0.90
C ASP A 74 3.96 8.10 2.21
N PHE A 75 5.18 8.59 2.45
CA PHE A 75 5.56 9.40 3.59
C PHE A 75 5.81 10.83 3.12
N TYR A 76 5.14 11.80 3.74
CA TYR A 76 5.22 13.20 3.37
C TYR A 76 6.06 13.96 4.38
N PHE A 77 7.08 14.69 3.90
CA PHE A 77 8.04 15.41 4.72
C PHE A 77 8.09 16.90 4.41
N ILE A 78 8.43 17.69 5.42
CA ILE A 78 8.76 19.11 5.29
C ILE A 78 10.18 19.34 5.85
N GLU A 79 11.03 20.01 5.09
CA GLU A 79 12.38 20.41 5.50
C GLU A 79 12.37 21.70 6.32
N GLU A 80 13.50 22.01 6.97
CA GLU A 80 13.65 23.28 7.72
C GLU A 80 13.52 24.51 6.82
N ASP A 81 13.95 24.41 5.56
CA ASP A 81 13.86 25.46 4.55
C ASP A 81 12.44 25.63 3.97
N GLY A 82 11.47 24.85 4.45
CA GLY A 82 10.07 24.86 3.97
C GLY A 82 9.84 24.09 2.68
N ASN A 83 10.89 23.51 2.09
CA ASN A 83 10.77 22.55 1.00
C ASN A 83 9.99 21.31 1.44
N ARG A 84 9.39 20.63 0.47
CA ARG A 84 8.58 19.44 0.69
C ARG A 84 9.07 18.34 -0.21
N PHE A 85 9.00 17.12 0.30
CA PHE A 85 9.29 15.93 -0.48
C PHE A 85 8.48 14.76 0.05
N LYS A 86 8.29 13.74 -0.78
CA LYS A 86 7.70 12.48 -0.36
C LYS A 86 8.60 11.29 -0.66
N VAL A 87 8.48 10.25 0.16
CA VAL A 87 9.19 8.98 -0.01
C VAL A 87 8.17 7.86 -0.07
N THR A 88 8.29 6.99 -1.07
CA THR A 88 7.40 5.83 -1.22
C THR A 88 8.15 4.57 -0.82
N LEU A 89 7.67 3.86 0.20
CA LEU A 89 8.26 2.59 0.66
C LEU A 89 7.37 1.41 0.27
N PRO A 90 7.86 0.49 -0.58
CA PRO A 90 7.14 -0.74 -0.90
C PRO A 90 7.00 -1.62 0.36
N TYR A 91 5.80 -2.18 0.57
CA TYR A 91 5.51 -3.05 1.69
C TYR A 91 4.67 -4.25 1.28
N LYS A 92 4.77 -5.33 2.06
CA LYS A 92 4.11 -6.61 1.80
C LYS A 92 3.09 -6.86 2.91
N PRO A 93 1.81 -6.51 2.71
CA PRO A 93 0.79 -6.72 3.72
C PRO A 93 0.67 -8.22 4.07
N TYR A 94 0.52 -8.49 5.36
CA TYR A 94 0.44 -9.83 5.92
C TYR A 94 -0.59 -9.88 7.04
N PHE A 95 -1.10 -11.08 7.31
CA PHE A 95 -1.94 -11.34 8.47
C PHE A 95 -1.59 -12.71 9.06
N TYR A 96 -1.96 -12.91 10.32
CA TYR A 96 -1.77 -14.19 11.01
C TYR A 96 -3.06 -14.99 10.99
N VAL A 97 -2.91 -16.30 10.78
CA VAL A 97 -4.01 -17.26 10.98
C VAL A 97 -3.79 -17.94 12.32
N ALA A 98 -4.78 -17.81 13.21
CA ALA A 98 -4.78 -18.54 14.47
C ALA A 98 -5.00 -20.03 14.20
N CYS A 99 -4.17 -20.88 14.79
CA CYS A 99 -4.35 -22.34 14.77
C CYS A 99 -4.69 -22.81 16.18
N GLN A 100 -5.50 -23.88 16.31
CA GLN A 100 -5.80 -24.48 17.61
C GLN A 100 -4.51 -24.92 18.33
N ASP A 101 -4.57 -24.95 19.67
CA ASP A 101 -3.46 -24.88 20.66
C ASP A 101 -2.29 -25.88 20.56
N LYS A 102 -2.18 -26.67 19.49
CA LYS A 102 -1.03 -27.57 19.24
C LYS A 102 -0.43 -27.47 17.84
N THR A 103 -0.89 -26.54 17.00
CA THR A 103 -0.44 -26.44 15.61
C THR A 103 0.35 -25.14 15.39
N ARG A 104 1.53 -25.25 14.76
CA ARG A 104 2.45 -24.13 14.54
C ARG A 104 1.76 -22.96 13.82
N LYS A 105 1.94 -21.73 14.33
CA LYS A 105 1.49 -20.51 13.64
C LYS A 105 2.25 -20.36 12.31
N LYS A 106 1.54 -20.13 11.22
CA LYS A 106 2.13 -19.87 9.90
C LYS A 106 1.82 -18.44 9.47
N LEU A 107 2.84 -17.71 9.04
CA LEU A 107 2.69 -16.38 8.44
C LEU A 107 2.18 -16.55 7.01
N LEU A 108 1.09 -15.86 6.65
CA LEU A 108 0.61 -15.77 5.28
C LEU A 108 0.82 -14.35 4.78
N ARG A 109 1.40 -14.25 3.58
CA ARG A 109 1.54 -13.00 2.83
C ARG A 109 0.39 -12.91 1.82
N ILE A 110 -0.17 -11.72 1.67
CA ILE A 110 -1.15 -11.43 0.62
C ILE A 110 -0.35 -11.23 -0.68
N SER A 111 -0.59 -12.11 -1.67
CA SER A 111 0.03 -12.08 -3.00
C SER A 111 -0.85 -11.36 -3.99
#